data_AF-A0A0C3NHL2-F1
#
_entry.id   AF-A0A0C3NHL2-F1
#
_cell.length_a   1.000
_cell.length_b   1.000
_cell.length_c   1.000
_cell.angle_alpha   90.00
_cell.angle_beta   90.00
_cell.angle_gamma   90.00
#
_symmetry.space_group_name_H-M   'P 1'
#
loop_
_entity.id
_entity.type
_entity.pdbx_description
1 polymer ?
#
loop_
_entity_poly.entity_id
_entity_poly.type
_entity_poly.pdbx_seq_one_letter_code
_entity_poly.pdbx_strand_id
1 'polypeptide(L)'
;MSMTTVVGFFALSGGRHVQSTRGGNGAKTYHCFYNTAVQCTSGVVFPAQLRVYSPFNDTLLTDDTVAYVIARAYIPSSIPRDPILLEAADLAAVPGDPSSEEYEATIPDSPCPYIFGIGSVTTRATSLPDGVTKAFSVMSSDFGRDATMSSTVV
;
A
#
# COMPACT_ATOMS: atom_id res chain seq x y z
N MET A 1 10.27 18.16 0.39
CA MET A 1 9.84 16.92 -0.28
C MET A 1 9.18 16.08 0.79
N SER A 2 7.89 15.77 0.65
CA SER A 2 7.12 14.94 1.60
C SER A 2 6.70 13.65 0.93
N MET A 3 6.69 12.54 1.64
CA MET A 3 6.37 11.21 1.11
C MET A 3 5.96 10.29 2.25
N THR A 4 5.02 9.39 2.00
CA THR A 4 4.71 8.26 2.88
C THR A 4 5.04 6.97 2.14
N THR A 5 5.83 6.11 2.76
CA THR A 5 6.26 4.80 2.24
C THR A 5 5.75 3.71 3.17
N VAL A 6 5.24 2.64 2.58
CA VAL A 6 4.85 1.40 3.25
C VAL A 6 5.80 0.30 2.81
N VAL A 7 6.23 -0.52 3.76
CA VAL A 7 7.08 -1.69 3.52
C VAL A 7 6.55 -2.86 4.33
N GLY A 8 6.29 -3.99 3.70
CA GLY A 8 5.84 -5.19 4.42
C GLY A 8 5.29 -6.26 3.51
N PHE A 9 4.66 -7.27 4.13
CA PHE A 9 4.01 -8.37 3.43
C PHE A 9 2.52 -8.08 3.22
N PHE A 10 2.03 -8.33 2.01
CA PHE A 10 0.66 -8.06 1.59
C PHE A 10 0.08 -9.27 0.88
N ALA A 11 -1.08 -9.73 1.33
CA ALA A 11 -1.89 -10.69 0.57
C ALA A 11 -2.53 -9.98 -0.64
N LEU A 12 -2.40 -10.57 -1.81
CA LEU A 12 -2.88 -10.04 -3.07
C LEU A 12 -4.11 -10.81 -3.54
N SER A 13 -5.11 -10.09 -4.03
CA SER A 13 -6.31 -10.70 -4.60
C SER A 13 -6.90 -9.85 -5.72
N GLY A 14 -7.72 -10.45 -6.58
CA GLY A 14 -8.46 -9.75 -7.62
C GLY A 14 -7.54 -9.06 -8.63
N GLY A 15 -6.41 -9.71 -8.95
CA GLY A 15 -5.43 -9.23 -9.90
C GLY A 15 -6.06 -8.84 -11.24
N ARG A 16 -5.77 -7.63 -11.74
CA ARG A 16 -6.23 -7.18 -13.07
C ARG A 16 -5.21 -6.32 -13.80
N HIS A 17 -5.11 -6.52 -15.10
CA HIS A 17 -4.33 -5.65 -15.98
C HIS A 17 -5.13 -4.43 -16.41
N VAL A 18 -4.48 -3.28 -16.37
CA VAL A 18 -5.05 -2.00 -16.78
C VAL A 18 -4.05 -1.28 -17.66
N GLN A 19 -4.52 -0.86 -18.83
CA GLN A 19 -3.78 0.04 -19.71
C GLN A 19 -4.19 1.48 -19.40
N SER A 20 -3.22 2.34 -19.12
CA SER A 20 -3.39 3.78 -19.05
C SER A 20 -2.73 4.45 -20.26
N THR A 21 -3.34 5.50 -20.79
CA THR A 21 -2.76 6.31 -21.87
C THR A 21 -2.25 7.60 -21.25
N ARG A 22 -0.94 7.85 -21.31
CA ARG A 22 -0.37 9.11 -20.81
C ARG A 22 -0.70 10.23 -21.81
N GLY A 23 -1.34 11.31 -21.34
CA GLY A 23 -1.77 12.41 -22.19
C GLY A 23 -0.63 13.05 -22.99
N GLY A 24 -0.91 13.40 -24.26
CA GLY A 24 0.00 14.13 -25.15
C GLY A 24 0.57 13.32 -26.32
N ASN A 25 1.11 12.12 -26.06
CA ASN A 25 1.84 11.34 -27.08
C ASN A 25 1.26 9.94 -27.37
N GLY A 26 0.13 9.57 -26.74
CA GLY A 26 -0.50 8.25 -26.96
C GLY A 26 0.29 7.05 -26.41
N ALA A 27 1.36 7.30 -25.64
CA ALA A 27 2.14 6.26 -24.99
C ALA A 27 1.27 5.47 -24.00
N LYS A 28 1.29 4.14 -24.14
CA LYS A 28 0.54 3.21 -23.29
C LYS A 28 1.45 2.74 -22.15
N THR A 29 0.96 2.87 -20.93
CA THR A 29 1.57 2.27 -19.75
C THR A 29 0.64 1.18 -19.25
N TYR A 30 1.22 0.09 -18.76
CA TYR A 30 0.48 -1.07 -18.27
C TYR A 30 0.75 -1.24 -16.79
N HIS A 31 -0.29 -1.57 -16.04
CA HIS A 31 -0.23 -1.77 -14.61
C HIS A 31 -1.06 -2.99 -14.20
N CYS A 32 -0.58 -3.72 -13.20
CA CYS A 32 -1.38 -4.65 -12.43
C CYS A 32 -2.01 -3.92 -11.25
N PHE A 33 -3.27 -4.22 -10.97
CA PHE A 33 -3.94 -3.80 -9.76
C PHE A 33 -4.32 -5.02 -8.93
N TYR A 34 -4.09 -4.93 -7.62
CA TYR A 34 -4.51 -5.94 -6.64
C TYR A 34 -5.28 -5.27 -5.51
N ASN A 35 -6.28 -5.96 -5.00
CA ASN A 35 -6.89 -5.63 -3.71
C ASN A 35 -6.02 -6.24 -2.60
N THR A 36 -5.81 -5.47 -1.54
CA THR A 36 -5.04 -5.88 -0.37
C THR A 36 -5.53 -5.12 0.86
N ALA A 37 -4.83 -5.25 1.98
CA ALA A 37 -5.15 -4.52 3.20
C ALA A 37 -3.89 -4.09 3.96
N VAL A 38 -4.00 -3.01 4.72
CA VAL A 38 -3.00 -2.56 5.68
C VAL A 38 -3.48 -2.96 7.07
N GLN A 39 -2.77 -3.90 7.70
CA GLN A 39 -3.05 -4.33 9.07
C GLN A 39 -2.25 -3.50 10.07
N CYS A 40 -2.94 -2.99 11.09
CA CYS A 40 -2.32 -2.27 12.20
C CYS A 40 -2.04 -3.21 13.37
N THR A 41 -1.06 -2.85 14.20
CA THR A 41 -0.74 -3.57 15.44
C THR A 41 -1.89 -3.61 16.44
N SER A 42 -2.87 -2.71 16.31
CA SER A 42 -4.12 -2.72 17.06
C SER A 42 -5.12 -3.80 16.62
N GLY A 43 -4.85 -4.52 15.53
CA GLY A 43 -5.76 -5.46 14.89
C GLY A 43 -6.76 -4.81 13.92
N VAL A 44 -6.76 -3.48 13.80
CA VAL A 44 -7.56 -2.77 12.79
C VAL A 44 -6.98 -3.03 11.40
N VAL A 45 -7.85 -3.27 10.42
CA VAL A 45 -7.49 -3.56 9.04
C VAL A 45 -8.13 -2.52 8.12
N PHE A 46 -7.32 -1.86 7.29
CA PHE A 46 -7.79 -0.88 6.31
C PHE A 46 -7.71 -1.44 4.89
N PRO A 47 -8.77 -1.28 4.07
CA PRO A 47 -8.73 -1.72 2.68
C PRO A 47 -7.69 -0.92 1.89
N ALA A 48 -6.95 -1.60 1.02
CA ALA A 48 -5.93 -1.01 0.19
C ALA A 48 -5.98 -1.53 -1.24
N GLN A 49 -5.49 -0.72 -2.18
CA GLN A 49 -5.32 -1.11 -3.56
C GLN A 49 -3.88 -0.88 -4.01
N LEU A 50 -3.22 -1.96 -4.35
CA LEU A 50 -1.86 -1.95 -4.87
C LEU A 50 -1.88 -1.76 -6.38
N ARG A 51 -1.08 -0.82 -6.87
CA ARG A 51 -0.77 -0.64 -8.29
C ARG A 51 0.70 -0.95 -8.52
N VAL A 52 0.97 -1.84 -9.45
CA VAL A 52 2.31 -2.31 -9.81
C VAL A 52 2.52 -2.02 -11.28
N TYR A 53 3.67 -1.48 -11.66
CA TYR A 53 4.05 -1.42 -13.07
C TYR A 53 4.22 -2.84 -13.61
N SER A 54 3.63 -3.13 -14.76
CA SER A 54 3.68 -4.46 -15.36
C SER A 54 3.80 -4.31 -16.87
N PRO A 55 4.79 -4.94 -17.52
CA PRO A 55 4.84 -5.03 -18.98
C PRO A 55 3.57 -5.70 -19.54
N PHE A 56 3.25 -5.44 -20.82
CA PHE A 56 2.02 -5.93 -21.45
C PHE A 56 1.79 -7.46 -21.33
N ASN A 57 2.87 -8.26 -21.36
CA ASN A 57 2.82 -9.72 -21.30
C ASN A 57 3.15 -10.29 -19.91
N ASP A 58 3.14 -9.46 -18.86
CA ASP A 58 3.42 -9.96 -17.52
C ASP A 58 2.31 -10.92 -17.05
N THR A 59 2.61 -11.76 -16.07
CA THR A 59 1.61 -12.67 -15.50
C THR A 59 1.10 -12.09 -14.19
N LEU A 60 -0.23 -12.06 -14.04
CA LEU A 60 -0.83 -11.69 -12.76
C LEU A 60 -0.46 -12.74 -11.71
N LEU A 61 -0.10 -12.25 -10.52
CA LEU A 61 0.02 -13.11 -9.36
C LEU A 61 -1.37 -13.67 -9.02
N THR A 62 -1.40 -14.95 -8.68
CA THR A 62 -2.63 -15.64 -8.28
C THR A 62 -3.17 -15.04 -6.99
N ASP A 63 -4.49 -15.17 -6.80
CA ASP A 63 -5.11 -14.80 -5.54
C ASP A 63 -4.45 -15.55 -4.37
N ASP A 64 -4.48 -14.93 -3.19
CA ASP A 64 -3.87 -15.39 -1.94
C ASP A 64 -2.32 -15.42 -1.94
N THR A 65 -1.70 -14.96 -3.03
CA THR A 65 -0.24 -14.74 -3.05
C THR A 65 0.14 -13.67 -2.05
N VAL A 66 1.07 -13.97 -1.16
CA VAL A 66 1.68 -12.96 -0.28
C VAL A 66 2.93 -12.42 -0.95
N ALA A 67 3.06 -11.10 -1.00
CA ALA A 67 4.22 -10.44 -1.58
C ALA A 67 4.85 -9.47 -0.59
N TYR A 68 6.18 -9.44 -0.57
CA TYR A 68 6.94 -8.35 0.01
C TYR A 68 6.84 -7.14 -0.91
N VAL A 69 6.35 -6.02 -0.40
CA VAL A 69 6.09 -4.80 -1.17
C VAL A 69 6.78 -3.61 -0.53
N ILE A 70 7.46 -2.83 -1.36
CA ILE A 70 7.90 -1.47 -1.05
C ILE A 70 7.06 -0.54 -1.90
N ALA A 71 6.21 0.29 -1.27
CA ALA A 71 5.29 1.15 -2.00
C ALA A 71 5.22 2.56 -1.42
N ARG A 72 4.99 3.54 -2.29
CA ARG A 72 4.48 4.85 -1.85
C ARG A 72 3.01 4.69 -1.48
N ALA A 73 2.61 5.29 -0.37
CA ALA A 73 1.26 5.18 0.15
C ALA A 73 0.54 6.53 0.13
N TYR A 74 -0.67 6.51 -0.41
CA TYR A 74 -1.67 7.54 -0.22
C TYR A 74 -2.73 7.06 0.77
N ILE A 75 -2.77 7.71 1.92
CA ILE A 75 -3.68 7.37 3.02
C ILE A 75 -4.72 8.50 3.12
N PRO A 76 -5.91 8.33 2.51
CA PRO A 76 -6.93 9.38 2.52
C PRO A 76 -7.49 9.58 3.93
N SER A 77 -7.88 10.81 4.27
CA SER A 77 -8.51 11.12 5.57
C SER A 77 -9.88 10.47 5.76
N SER A 78 -10.44 9.89 4.70
CA SER A 78 -11.74 9.22 4.65
C SER A 78 -11.67 7.70 4.81
N ILE A 79 -10.52 7.11 5.16
CA ILE A 79 -10.46 5.68 5.53
C ILE A 79 -11.47 5.36 6.64
N PRO A 80 -12.14 4.18 6.61
CA PRO A 80 -12.01 3.10 5.64
C PRO A 80 -12.92 3.24 4.40
N ARG A 81 -13.66 4.34 4.24
CA ARG A 81 -14.60 4.52 3.11
C ARG A 81 -13.88 4.52 1.77
N ASP A 82 -12.78 5.26 1.69
CA ASP A 82 -11.91 5.28 0.52
C ASP A 82 -10.65 4.44 0.82
N PRO A 83 -10.21 3.54 -0.07
CA PRO A 83 -9.10 2.64 0.21
C PRO A 83 -7.76 3.39 0.22
N ILE A 84 -6.79 2.85 0.97
CA ILE A 84 -5.40 3.26 0.88
C ILE A 84 -4.88 2.91 -0.52
N LEU A 85 -4.23 3.85 -1.20
CA LEU A 85 -3.66 3.60 -2.52
C LEU A 85 -2.16 3.37 -2.38
N LEU A 86 -1.67 2.23 -2.86
CA LEU A 86 -0.26 1.86 -2.83
C LEU A 86 0.29 1.86 -4.26
N GLU A 87 1.42 2.54 -4.47
CA GLU A 87 2.19 2.52 -5.71
C GLU A 87 3.48 1.76 -5.47
N ALA A 88 3.57 0.54 -6.00
CA ALA A 88 4.74 -0.31 -5.81
C ALA A 88 5.97 0.30 -6.50
N ALA A 89 7.04 0.48 -5.72
CA ALA A 89 8.39 0.69 -6.22
C ALA A 89 9.08 -0.66 -6.45
N ASP A 90 8.81 -1.63 -5.59
CA ASP A 90 9.32 -3.00 -5.70
C ASP A 90 8.31 -4.01 -5.16
N LEU A 91 8.32 -5.21 -5.72
CA LEU A 91 7.45 -6.32 -5.36
C LEU A 91 8.16 -7.65 -5.57
N ALA A 92 8.17 -8.49 -4.54
CA ALA A 92 8.64 -9.87 -4.62
C ALA A 92 7.60 -10.81 -4.00
N ALA A 93 7.03 -11.71 -4.81
CA ALA A 93 6.12 -12.75 -4.31
C ALA A 93 6.89 -13.74 -3.42
N VAL A 94 6.27 -14.14 -2.30
CA VAL A 94 6.78 -15.23 -1.48
C VAL A 94 6.64 -16.53 -2.29
N PRO A 95 7.73 -17.30 -2.47
CA PRO A 95 7.70 -18.49 -3.30
C PRO A 95 6.84 -19.58 -2.67
N GLY A 96 6.17 -20.38 -3.51
CA GLY A 96 5.31 -21.47 -3.07
C GLY A 96 4.03 -21.53 -3.90
N ASP A 97 3.16 -22.46 -3.53
CA ASP A 97 1.80 -22.56 -4.06
C ASP A 97 0.83 -21.89 -3.07
N PRO A 98 0.24 -20.73 -3.39
CA PRO A 98 -0.70 -20.04 -2.50
C PRO A 98 -1.95 -20.85 -2.13
N SER A 99 -2.28 -21.89 -2.91
CA SER A 99 -3.42 -22.78 -2.62
C SER A 99 -3.08 -23.92 -1.63
N SER A 100 -1.80 -24.08 -1.28
CA SER A 100 -1.35 -25.08 -0.33
C SER A 100 -1.61 -24.64 1.12
N GLU A 101 -2.09 -25.55 1.96
CA GLU A 101 -2.25 -25.31 3.41
C GLU A 101 -0.91 -25.02 4.11
N GLU A 102 0.21 -25.44 3.51
CA GLU A 102 1.56 -25.20 4.06
C GLU A 102 2.14 -23.84 3.65
N TYR A 103 1.48 -23.10 2.74
CA TYR A 103 2.02 -21.84 2.20
C TYR A 103 2.26 -20.80 3.30
N GLU A 104 1.29 -20.64 4.19
CA GLU A 104 1.35 -19.66 5.28
C GLU A 104 2.55 -19.90 6.21
N ALA A 105 2.91 -21.17 6.44
CA ALA A 105 4.06 -21.53 7.26
C ALA A 105 5.42 -21.09 6.68
N THR A 106 5.47 -20.73 5.40
CA THR A 106 6.69 -20.24 4.72
C THR A 106 6.82 -18.71 4.76
N ILE A 107 5.75 -18.00 5.16
CA ILE A 107 5.70 -16.54 5.15
C ILE A 107 6.43 -16.00 6.39
N PRO A 108 7.30 -14.98 6.25
CA PRO A 108 7.93 -14.33 7.39
C PRO A 108 6.91 -13.75 8.37
N ASP A 109 7.15 -13.93 9.68
CA ASP A 109 6.31 -13.41 10.75
C ASP A 109 6.44 -11.88 10.89
N SER A 110 5.76 -11.16 9.99
CA SER A 110 5.70 -9.71 9.94
C SER A 110 4.32 -9.27 9.38
N PRO A 111 3.25 -9.44 10.17
CA PRO A 111 1.87 -9.26 9.70
C PRO A 111 1.46 -7.79 9.55
N CYS A 112 2.20 -6.85 10.16
CA CYS A 112 1.92 -5.42 10.09
C CYS A 112 3.03 -4.72 9.28
N PRO A 113 2.71 -4.00 8.18
CA PRO A 113 3.73 -3.28 7.43
C PRO A 113 4.28 -2.10 8.24
N TYR A 114 5.53 -1.75 7.96
CA TYR A 114 6.19 -0.56 8.48
C TYR A 114 5.82 0.65 7.62
N ILE A 115 5.47 1.75 8.29
CA ILE A 115 5.12 3.02 7.63
C ILE A 115 6.16 4.07 7.98
N PHE A 116 6.78 4.64 6.96
CA PHE A 116 7.75 5.72 7.07
C PHE A 116 7.19 6.97 6.39
N GLY A 117 7.14 8.09 7.09
CA GLY A 117 6.54 9.33 6.58
C GLY A 117 7.41 10.54 6.85
N ILE A 118 7.54 11.41 5.85
CA ILE A 118 8.05 12.77 6.01
C ILE A 118 6.95 13.72 5.55
N GLY A 119 6.56 14.64 6.42
CA GLY A 119 5.48 15.58 6.15
C GLY A 119 5.48 16.75 7.13
N SER A 120 4.41 17.54 7.07
CA SER A 120 4.16 18.64 8.00
C SER A 120 3.25 18.17 9.13
N VAL A 121 3.60 18.49 10.37
CA VAL A 121 2.72 18.28 11.52
C VAL A 121 1.59 19.30 11.45
N THR A 122 0.35 18.83 11.38
CA THR A 122 -0.83 19.69 11.19
C THR A 122 -1.68 19.85 12.45
N THR A 123 -1.47 19.00 13.46
CA THR A 123 -2.21 19.04 14.73
C THR A 123 -1.27 19.14 15.92
N ARG A 124 -1.80 19.67 17.04
CA ARG A 124 -1.09 19.58 18.32
C ARG A 124 -1.09 18.13 18.79
N ALA A 125 -0.02 17.74 19.48
CA ALA A 125 0.05 16.43 20.09
C ALA A 125 -1.09 16.22 21.10
N THR A 126 -1.79 15.09 20.98
CA THR A 126 -2.82 14.64 21.90
C THR A 126 -2.35 13.39 22.64
N SER A 127 -2.75 13.24 23.90
CA SER A 127 -2.47 12.01 24.65
C SER A 127 -3.41 10.89 24.18
N LEU A 128 -2.86 9.71 23.93
CA LEU A 128 -3.62 8.50 23.64
C LEU A 128 -4.26 7.93 24.92
N PRO A 129 -5.17 6.94 24.81
CA PRO A 129 -5.87 6.36 25.96
C PRO A 129 -4.97 5.76 27.05
N ASP A 130 -3.72 5.43 26.72
CA ASP A 130 -2.73 4.93 27.69
C ASP A 130 -2.17 6.03 28.62
N GLY A 131 -2.46 7.30 28.34
CA GLY A 131 -2.03 8.45 29.14
C GLY A 131 -0.54 8.82 29.02
N VAL A 132 0.27 7.99 28.36
CA VAL A 132 1.73 8.18 28.21
C VAL A 132 2.14 8.43 26.77
N THR A 133 1.44 7.85 25.79
CA THR A 133 1.76 8.04 24.37
C THR A 133 1.11 9.31 23.86
N LYS A 134 1.85 10.06 23.03
CA LYS A 134 1.35 11.24 22.34
C LYS A 134 1.29 10.97 20.84
N ALA A 135 0.16 11.32 20.22
CA ALA A 135 -0.04 11.23 18.79
C ALA A 135 -0.24 12.62 18.19
N PHE A 136 0.15 12.78 16.93
CA PHE A 136 -0.11 14.00 16.15
C PHE A 136 -0.25 13.61 14.69
N SER A 137 -0.99 14.43 13.95
CA SER A 137 -1.24 14.17 12.53
C SER A 137 -0.10 14.71 11.68
N VAL A 138 0.43 13.84 10.81
CA VAL A 138 1.39 14.21 9.78
C VAL A 138 0.69 14.21 8.43
N MET A 139 0.77 15.35 7.74
CA MET A 139 0.29 15.49 6.37
C MET A 139 1.48 15.43 5.41
N SER A 140 1.42 14.55 4.42
CA SER A 140 2.41 14.47 3.34
C SER A 140 1.73 14.57 1.99
N SER A 141 2.24 15.39 1.08
CA SER A 141 1.82 15.40 -0.32
C SER A 141 2.92 14.90 -1.23
N ASP A 142 2.57 14.01 -2.16
CA ASP A 142 3.48 13.55 -3.22
C ASP A 142 2.69 13.33 -4.52
N PHE A 143 3.40 13.28 -5.65
CA PHE A 143 2.81 12.88 -6.92
C PHE A 143 2.60 11.36 -6.90
N GLY A 144 1.35 10.95 -6.70
CA GLY A 144 0.93 9.57 -6.60
C GLY A 144 0.00 9.23 -7.76
N ARG A 145 0.25 8.09 -8.39
CA ARG A 145 -0.48 7.64 -9.56
C ARG A 145 -0.38 8.59 -10.76
N ASP A 146 -1.37 9.47 -10.89
CA ASP A 146 -1.56 10.39 -12.02
C ASP A 146 -1.85 11.83 -11.54
N ALA A 147 -1.79 12.08 -10.22
CA ALA A 147 -2.09 13.38 -9.62
C ALA A 147 -1.30 13.63 -8.32
N THR A 148 -1.27 14.87 -7.86
CA THR A 148 -0.80 15.17 -6.50
C THR A 148 -1.81 14.65 -5.49
N MET A 149 -1.35 13.84 -4.53
CA MET A 149 -2.18 13.21 -3.52
C MET A 149 -1.65 13.53 -2.10
N SER A 150 -2.54 13.71 -1.12
CA SER A 150 -2.20 14.01 0.28
C SER A 150 -2.54 12.90 1.28
N SER A 151 -1.54 12.33 1.93
CA SER A 151 -1.73 11.37 3.03
C SER A 151 -1.88 12.08 4.36
N THR A 152 -2.74 11.55 5.24
CA THR A 152 -2.78 11.90 6.67
C THR A 152 -2.57 10.66 7.51
N VAL A 153 -1.58 10.68 8.39
CA VAL A 153 -1.28 9.60 9.34
C VAL A 153 -1.33 10.16 10.76
N VAL A 154 -1.89 9.39 11.71
CA VAL A 154 -2.04 9.77 13.13
C VAL A 154 -1.36 8.72 14.01
#